data_AF-A0A7R9UAR5-F1
#
_entry.id   AF-A0A7R9UAR5-F1
#
_cell.length_a   1.000
_cell.length_b   1.000
_cell.length_c   1.000
_cell.angle_alpha   90.00
_cell.angle_beta   90.00
_cell.angle_gamma   90.00
#
_symmetry.space_group_name_H-M   'P 1'
#
loop_
_entity.id
_entity.type
_entity.pdbx_description
1 polymer ?
#
loop_
_entity_poly.entity_id
_entity_poly.type
_entity_poly.pdbx_seq_one_letter_code
_entity_poly.pdbx_strand_id
1 'polypeptide(L)'
;TRRPPSLMRSRCTVHDASYQRVLEMSAADGDVLLRVLRSCIDPLHPGVFVDAADQPQAGSERPFCGAFLLGDRELSVVFHRAGKFPRLAIGPTQIQYFDIEHASSQGVSQRKRLWLTVHPLARQELVEAVEEAIDLCLGPEGKDLVTVQWLGLRERSQGGETPEDAGVNRFELCGVNALHVLGEAVIPSQADDGQVQLLDWSDAWRPWREQQAKACPFSESSCRVHHVFCRQPEGQGGRLQWRFQPVSPDASNEDGGAANKRTKHASIRNPAARVEALRAWQDHQAAVEGSAPRSLPSKYWVPVQLILRSPKITGRPSDLGWNLASDARRAPFAWHPLEVDVIVPEKWGMHIWTALQMAGACAIGTQEQEELRLQLRKPSFPRDFPDTDAAL
;
A
#
# COMPACT_ATOMS: atom_id res chain seq x y z
N THR A 1 -5.32 -20.94 -26.10
CA THR A 1 -4.16 -21.79 -25.74
C THR A 1 -3.63 -21.32 -24.41
N ARG A 2 -3.91 -22.06 -23.32
CA ARG A 2 -3.48 -21.69 -21.95
C ARG A 2 -1.94 -21.69 -21.90
N ARG A 3 -1.32 -20.52 -21.72
CA ARG A 3 0.12 -20.45 -21.47
C ARG A 3 0.38 -20.95 -20.03
N PRO A 4 1.30 -21.91 -19.81
CA PRO A 4 1.48 -22.55 -18.50
C PRO A 4 2.20 -21.64 -17.48
N PRO A 5 2.37 -22.11 -16.22
CA PRO A 5 3.05 -21.46 -15.08
C PRO A 5 4.50 -20.98 -15.32
N SER A 6 5.08 -21.26 -16.49
CA SER A 6 6.43 -20.84 -16.85
C SER A 6 6.58 -19.33 -17.03
N LEU A 7 5.48 -18.60 -17.25
CA LEU A 7 5.47 -17.14 -17.32
C LEU A 7 5.98 -16.49 -16.03
N MET A 8 5.61 -17.04 -14.86
CA MET A 8 5.97 -16.45 -13.56
C MET A 8 7.44 -16.68 -13.17
N ARG A 9 8.06 -17.72 -13.72
CA ARG A 9 9.47 -18.04 -13.43
C ARG A 9 10.44 -17.03 -14.03
N SER A 10 10.02 -16.28 -15.05
CA SER A 10 10.90 -15.37 -15.80
C SER A 10 10.29 -14.00 -16.12
N ARG A 11 8.99 -13.77 -15.86
CA ARG A 11 8.32 -12.50 -16.16
C ARG A 11 7.60 -11.92 -14.95
N CYS A 12 7.41 -10.60 -14.98
CA CYS A 12 6.52 -9.89 -14.08
C CYS A 12 5.09 -9.96 -14.64
N THR A 13 4.13 -10.22 -13.78
CA THR A 13 2.70 -10.02 -14.06
C THR A 13 2.22 -8.75 -13.37
N VAL A 14 1.20 -8.10 -13.93
CA VAL A 14 0.48 -6.99 -13.30
C VAL A 14 -1.01 -7.27 -13.34
N HIS A 15 -1.67 -7.11 -12.21
CA HIS A 15 -3.10 -7.23 -12.04
C HIS A 15 -3.70 -5.90 -11.64
N ASP A 16 -4.85 -5.56 -12.23
CA ASP A 16 -5.62 -4.38 -11.83
C ASP A 16 -6.50 -4.73 -10.62
N ALA A 17 -6.06 -4.30 -9.43
CA ALA A 17 -6.77 -4.47 -8.17
C ALA A 17 -7.58 -3.22 -7.78
N SER A 18 -7.85 -2.30 -8.71
CA SER A 18 -8.60 -1.07 -8.46
C SER A 18 -10.09 -1.30 -8.17
N TYR A 19 -10.57 -2.54 -8.28
CA TYR A 19 -11.88 -2.92 -7.76
C TYR A 19 -11.91 -2.95 -6.23
N GLN A 20 -10.77 -3.13 -5.54
CA GLN A 20 -10.72 -3.02 -4.09
C GLN A 20 -11.19 -1.63 -3.64
N ARG A 21 -11.81 -1.57 -2.47
CA ARG A 21 -12.37 -0.34 -1.90
C ARG A 21 -11.67 0.00 -0.60
N VAL A 22 -11.43 1.28 -0.38
CA VAL A 22 -10.77 1.79 0.81
C VAL A 22 -11.79 2.54 1.67
N LEU A 23 -12.07 2.01 2.86
CA LEU A 23 -12.80 2.69 3.90
C LEU A 23 -11.80 3.47 4.76
N GLU A 24 -11.95 4.78 4.81
CA GLU A 24 -11.16 5.66 5.65
C GLU A 24 -11.89 5.91 6.98
N MET A 25 -11.20 5.64 8.08
CA MET A 25 -11.60 6.06 9.42
C MET A 25 -10.66 7.17 9.88
N SER A 26 -11.18 8.21 10.53
CA SER A 26 -10.36 9.27 11.12
C SER A 26 -10.85 9.68 12.50
N ALA A 27 -9.92 9.99 13.40
CA ALA A 27 -10.20 10.51 14.73
C ALA A 27 -9.10 11.48 15.18
N ALA A 28 -9.40 12.30 16.20
CA ALA A 28 -8.40 13.15 16.83
C ALA A 28 -7.38 12.32 17.63
N ASP A 29 -7.86 11.29 18.33
CA ASP A 29 -7.06 10.37 19.12
C ASP A 29 -6.89 9.03 18.39
N GLY A 30 -5.65 8.56 18.30
CA GLY A 30 -5.30 7.28 17.68
C GLY A 30 -5.79 6.08 18.48
N ASP A 31 -5.84 6.19 19.80
CA ASP A 31 -6.25 5.10 20.68
C ASP A 31 -7.72 4.74 20.48
N VAL A 32 -8.55 5.73 20.11
CA VAL A 32 -9.94 5.53 19.72
C VAL A 32 -10.03 4.61 18.49
N LEU A 33 -9.26 4.89 17.44
CA LEU A 33 -9.23 4.07 16.22
C LEU A 33 -8.71 2.66 16.50
N LEU A 34 -7.64 2.55 17.30
CA LEU A 34 -7.04 1.26 17.64
C LEU A 34 -7.97 0.41 18.50
N ARG A 35 -8.77 1.02 19.39
CA ARG A 35 -9.77 0.30 20.19
C ARG A 35 -10.88 -0.29 19.32
N VAL A 36 -11.38 0.48 18.35
CA VAL A 36 -12.36 0.00 17.36
C VAL A 36 -11.75 -1.11 16.51
N LEU A 37 -10.51 -0.93 16.04
CA LEU A 37 -9.83 -1.95 15.23
C LEU A 37 -9.65 -3.27 16.01
N ARG A 38 -9.21 -3.20 17.27
CA ARG A 38 -8.95 -4.37 18.12
C ARG A 38 -10.19 -5.22 18.39
N SER A 39 -11.39 -4.65 18.36
CA SER A 39 -12.62 -5.44 18.54
C SER A 39 -13.00 -6.24 17.29
N CYS A 40 -12.46 -5.92 16.12
CA CYS A 40 -12.82 -6.56 14.85
C CYS A 40 -11.75 -7.50 14.28
N ILE A 41 -10.63 -7.68 14.96
CA ILE A 41 -9.52 -8.52 14.47
C ILE A 41 -9.18 -9.60 15.50
N ASP A 42 -8.45 -10.62 15.06
CA ASP A 42 -7.94 -11.65 15.95
C ASP A 42 -7.11 -11.01 17.09
N PRO A 43 -7.53 -11.16 18.36
CA PRO A 43 -6.81 -10.61 19.49
C PRO A 43 -5.42 -11.21 19.59
N LEU A 44 -5.22 -12.44 19.11
CA LEU A 44 -3.93 -13.14 19.10
C LEU A 44 -3.02 -12.72 17.95
N HIS A 45 -3.48 -11.87 17.03
CA HIS A 45 -2.69 -11.51 15.88
C HIS A 45 -1.40 -10.79 16.32
N PRO A 46 -0.21 -11.21 15.87
CA PRO A 46 1.07 -10.70 16.37
C PRO A 46 1.27 -9.19 16.11
N GLY A 47 0.49 -8.62 15.20
CA GLY A 47 0.41 -7.17 14.98
C GLY A 47 -0.41 -6.38 15.99
N VAL A 48 -1.06 -7.02 16.98
CA VAL A 48 -2.15 -6.44 17.81
C VAL A 48 -1.82 -6.32 19.30
N PHE A 49 -0.82 -7.04 19.82
CA PHE A 49 -0.48 -6.94 21.24
C PHE A 49 0.58 -5.88 21.52
N VAL A 50 0.22 -4.89 22.33
CA VAL A 50 1.14 -4.20 23.27
C VAL A 50 0.57 -4.47 24.64
N ASP A 51 1.15 -5.38 25.39
CA ASP A 51 0.91 -5.35 26.82
C ASP A 51 1.74 -4.20 27.40
N ALA A 52 1.06 -3.24 28.01
CA ALA A 52 1.68 -2.10 28.69
C ALA A 52 2.60 -2.53 29.86
N ALA A 53 2.55 -3.81 30.26
CA ALA A 53 3.43 -4.40 31.26
C ALA A 53 4.81 -4.82 30.72
N ASP A 54 4.95 -5.00 29.40
CA ASP A 54 6.24 -5.26 28.75
C ASP A 54 6.83 -3.94 28.23
N GLN A 55 7.34 -3.12 29.15
CA GLN A 55 8.28 -2.08 28.77
C GLN A 55 9.47 -2.76 28.08
N PRO A 56 9.83 -2.36 26.85
CA PRO A 56 10.98 -2.94 26.18
C PRO A 56 12.22 -2.62 27.02
N GLN A 57 12.90 -3.66 27.51
CA GLN A 57 14.30 -3.52 27.89
C GLN A 57 15.03 -2.91 26.69
N ALA A 58 15.87 -1.89 26.93
CA ALA A 58 16.62 -1.21 25.89
C ALA A 58 17.33 -2.24 24.98
N GLY A 59 16.80 -2.45 23.77
CA GLY A 59 17.28 -3.46 22.81
C GLY A 59 16.26 -4.50 22.34
N SER A 60 15.05 -4.57 22.92
CA SER A 60 13.98 -5.48 22.48
C SER A 60 13.01 -4.81 21.50
N GLU A 61 12.69 -5.49 20.39
CA GLU A 61 11.77 -5.01 19.36
C GLU A 61 10.35 -4.82 19.93
N ARG A 62 9.71 -3.69 19.59
CA ARG A 62 8.47 -3.19 20.22
C ARG A 62 7.24 -4.09 19.93
N PRO A 63 6.39 -4.39 20.94
CA PRO A 63 5.09 -5.05 20.76
C PRO A 63 4.04 -3.99 20.33
N PHE A 64 3.10 -4.36 19.43
CA PHE A 64 2.72 -3.65 18.20
C PHE A 64 3.98 -3.26 17.45
N CYS A 65 4.16 -3.76 16.23
CA CYS A 65 5.29 -3.33 15.42
C CYS A 65 5.20 -1.79 15.31
N GLY A 66 6.05 -1.06 16.03
CA GLY A 66 6.01 0.41 16.05
C GLY A 66 5.99 0.96 14.62
N ALA A 67 6.58 0.23 13.68
CA ALA A 67 6.51 0.50 12.24
C ALA A 67 5.09 0.56 11.65
N PHE A 68 4.11 -0.23 12.10
CA PHE A 68 2.70 -0.08 11.67
C PHE A 68 2.10 1.23 12.18
N LEU A 69 2.28 1.55 13.46
CA LEU A 69 1.78 2.81 14.05
C LEU A 69 2.52 4.05 13.53
N LEU A 70 3.75 3.89 13.05
CA LEU A 70 4.50 4.91 12.32
C LEU A 70 4.04 5.04 10.86
N GLY A 71 3.28 4.07 10.36
CA GLY A 71 2.76 4.04 8.98
C GLY A 71 3.70 3.45 7.94
N ASP A 72 4.80 2.82 8.39
CA ASP A 72 5.82 2.16 7.58
C ASP A 72 5.42 0.73 7.17
N ARG A 73 4.37 0.16 7.79
CA ARG A 73 3.87 -1.17 7.46
C ARG A 73 2.39 -1.20 7.17
N GLU A 74 2.01 -2.11 6.27
CA GLU A 74 0.62 -2.53 6.06
C GLU A 74 0.37 -3.81 6.85
N LEU A 75 -0.77 -3.87 7.52
CA LEU A 75 -1.25 -5.04 8.23
C LEU A 75 -2.25 -5.79 7.34
N SER A 76 -2.18 -7.11 7.28
CA SER A 76 -3.13 -7.95 6.52
C SER A 76 -3.72 -8.99 7.45
N VAL A 77 -5.02 -8.88 7.69
CA VAL A 77 -5.79 -9.69 8.66
C VAL A 77 -7.10 -10.17 8.04
N VAL A 78 -7.76 -11.12 8.68
CA VAL A 78 -9.19 -11.36 8.48
C VAL A 78 -9.96 -10.46 9.45
N PHE A 79 -10.91 -9.70 8.92
CA PHE A 79 -11.77 -8.82 9.71
C PHE A 79 -13.02 -9.58 10.12
N HIS A 80 -13.51 -9.33 11.32
CA HIS A 80 -14.66 -9.97 11.94
C HIS A 80 -15.66 -8.92 12.42
N ARG A 81 -16.91 -9.32 12.63
CA ARG A 81 -17.85 -8.48 13.39
C ARG A 81 -17.34 -8.23 14.82
N ALA A 82 -17.73 -7.09 15.40
CA ALA A 82 -17.19 -6.59 16.66
C ALA A 82 -17.35 -7.60 17.81
N GLY A 83 -16.23 -8.01 18.41
CA GLY A 83 -16.18 -8.98 19.52
C GLY A 83 -16.62 -10.39 19.14
N LYS A 84 -16.67 -10.72 17.84
CA LYS A 84 -17.17 -12.03 17.36
C LYS A 84 -16.08 -13.01 16.97
N PHE A 85 -14.81 -12.62 16.95
CA PHE A 85 -13.69 -13.52 16.69
C PHE A 85 -13.77 -14.79 17.57
N PRO A 86 -13.53 -16.00 17.02
CA PRO A 86 -13.16 -16.30 15.63
C PRO A 86 -14.33 -16.49 14.66
N ARG A 87 -15.58 -16.20 15.07
CA ARG A 87 -16.78 -16.35 14.24
C ARG A 87 -17.10 -15.07 13.46
N LEU A 88 -18.07 -15.17 12.55
CA LEU A 88 -18.60 -14.04 11.76
C LEU A 88 -17.47 -13.25 11.09
N ALA A 89 -16.62 -13.98 10.36
CA ALA A 89 -15.60 -13.39 9.52
C ALA A 89 -16.27 -12.65 8.35
N ILE A 90 -15.75 -11.48 8.02
CA ILE A 90 -16.21 -10.65 6.89
C ILE A 90 -15.32 -10.91 5.68
N GLY A 91 -14.01 -11.02 5.91
CA GLY A 91 -13.05 -11.30 4.84
C GLY A 91 -11.67 -10.71 5.11
N PRO A 92 -10.71 -10.96 4.20
CA PRO A 92 -9.38 -10.40 4.30
C PRO A 92 -9.39 -8.89 4.06
N THR A 93 -8.79 -8.16 4.98
CA THR A 93 -8.70 -6.69 4.96
C THR A 93 -7.24 -6.28 5.12
N GLN A 94 -6.81 -5.34 4.28
CA GLN A 94 -5.51 -4.69 4.45
C GLN A 94 -5.67 -3.36 5.15
N ILE A 95 -4.83 -3.13 6.14
CA ILE A 95 -4.96 -2.02 7.08
C ILE A 95 -3.69 -1.18 7.01
N GLN A 96 -3.85 0.12 6.90
CA GLN A 96 -2.76 1.08 7.02
C GLN A 96 -3.14 2.14 8.04
N TYR A 97 -2.17 2.53 8.87
CA TYR A 97 -2.33 3.56 9.88
C TYR A 97 -1.35 4.70 9.59
N PHE A 98 -1.78 5.95 9.73
CA PHE A 98 -0.92 7.10 9.50
C PHE A 98 -1.53 8.40 10.06
N ASP A 99 -0.67 9.41 10.16
CA ASP A 99 -1.03 10.73 10.65
C ASP A 99 -1.21 11.71 9.49
N ILE A 100 -2.20 12.59 9.59
CA ILE A 100 -2.35 13.74 8.69
C ILE A 100 -2.47 15.02 9.49
N GLU A 101 -1.65 16.01 9.10
CA GLU A 101 -1.75 17.38 9.58
C GLU A 101 -2.82 18.11 8.78
N HIS A 102 -3.87 18.59 9.46
CA HIS A 102 -4.86 19.50 8.90
C HIS A 102 -4.51 20.93 9.29
N ALA A 103 -4.16 21.77 8.32
CA ALA A 103 -4.08 23.20 8.53
C ALA A 103 -5.51 23.77 8.58
N SER A 104 -5.88 24.35 9.73
CA SER A 104 -7.13 25.11 9.89
C SER A 104 -6.81 26.57 10.21
N SER A 105 -7.80 27.46 10.04
CA SER A 105 -7.68 28.87 10.40
C SER A 105 -7.38 29.12 11.89
N GLN A 106 -7.58 28.12 12.76
CA GLN A 106 -7.32 28.17 14.20
C GLN A 106 -6.06 27.41 14.63
N GLY A 107 -5.28 26.86 13.68
CA GLY A 107 -4.04 26.13 13.96
C GLY A 107 -3.92 24.81 13.20
N VAL A 108 -2.82 24.08 13.42
CA VAL A 108 -2.60 22.75 12.84
C VAL A 108 -3.20 21.70 13.78
N SER A 109 -4.27 21.04 13.33
CA SER A 109 -4.86 19.90 14.03
C SER A 109 -4.30 18.60 13.43
N GLN A 110 -3.73 17.74 14.27
CA GLN A 110 -3.29 16.41 13.84
C GLN A 110 -4.44 15.43 14.01
N ARG A 111 -4.82 14.74 12.93
CA ARG A 111 -5.78 13.63 12.97
C ARG A 111 -5.09 12.34 12.59
N LYS A 112 -5.45 11.28 13.29
CA LYS A 112 -5.05 9.91 12.96
C LYS A 112 -6.01 9.36 11.92
N ARG A 113 -5.50 8.61 10.96
CA ARG A 113 -6.28 7.96 9.92
C ARG A 113 -5.93 6.49 9.79
N LEU A 114 -6.93 5.73 9.40
CA LEU A 114 -6.83 4.31 9.16
C LEU A 114 -7.53 3.99 7.84
N TRP A 115 -6.83 3.33 6.94
CA TRP A 115 -7.38 2.83 5.68
C TRP A 115 -7.61 1.34 5.80
N LEU A 116 -8.86 0.92 5.59
CA LEU A 116 -9.29 -0.48 5.49
C LEU A 116 -9.56 -0.78 4.02
N THR A 117 -8.67 -1.54 3.38
CA THR A 117 -8.84 -1.99 1.99
C THR A 117 -9.49 -3.36 1.97
N VAL A 118 -10.60 -3.49 1.27
CA VAL A 118 -11.42 -4.71 1.23
C VAL A 118 -11.93 -5.00 -0.18
N HIS A 119 -12.32 -6.25 -0.42
CA HIS A 119 -13.03 -6.66 -1.63
C HIS A 119 -14.46 -6.07 -1.66
N PRO A 120 -15.01 -5.70 -2.85
CA PRO A 120 -16.36 -5.14 -2.98
C PRO A 120 -17.49 -5.94 -2.34
N LEU A 121 -17.40 -7.27 -2.35
CA LEU A 121 -18.44 -8.14 -1.77
C LEU A 121 -18.53 -8.00 -0.24
N ALA A 122 -17.43 -7.70 0.44
CA ALA A 122 -17.39 -7.49 1.89
C ALA A 122 -17.61 -6.01 2.29
N ARG A 123 -17.95 -5.14 1.31
CA ARG A 123 -18.04 -3.69 1.52
C ARG A 123 -19.10 -3.32 2.56
N GLN A 124 -20.31 -3.86 2.40
CA GLN A 124 -21.45 -3.50 3.25
C GLN A 124 -21.24 -4.03 4.67
N GLU A 125 -20.87 -5.31 4.78
CA GLU A 125 -20.57 -5.96 6.06
C GLU A 125 -19.45 -5.25 6.83
N LEU A 126 -18.40 -4.78 6.14
CA LEU A 126 -17.32 -4.05 6.79
C LEU A 126 -17.81 -2.76 7.47
N VAL A 127 -18.69 -2.00 6.81
CA VAL A 127 -19.24 -0.76 7.38
C VAL A 127 -20.07 -1.07 8.61
N GLU A 128 -20.97 -2.05 8.50
CA GLU A 128 -21.80 -2.50 9.62
C GLU A 128 -20.94 -2.94 10.81
N ALA A 129 -19.89 -3.72 10.57
CA ALA A 129 -19.00 -4.16 11.62
C ALA A 129 -18.20 -3.03 12.26
N VAL A 130 -17.79 -2.02 11.48
CA VAL A 130 -17.13 -0.83 12.02
C VAL A 130 -18.10 0.01 12.86
N GLU A 131 -19.35 0.18 12.42
CA GLU A 131 -20.37 0.89 13.19
C GLU A 131 -20.73 0.14 14.49
N GLU A 132 -20.92 -1.18 14.41
CA GLU A 132 -21.09 -2.04 15.59
C GLU A 132 -19.90 -1.91 16.55
N ALA A 133 -18.68 -1.84 16.03
CA ALA A 133 -17.48 -1.69 16.84
C ALA A 133 -17.35 -0.31 17.49
N ILE A 134 -17.77 0.76 16.80
CA ILE A 134 -17.87 2.10 17.37
C ILE A 134 -18.88 2.08 18.53
N ASP A 135 -20.07 1.56 18.30
CA ASP A 135 -21.13 1.49 19.31
C ASP A 135 -20.70 0.62 20.51
N LEU A 136 -20.02 -0.51 20.27
CA LEU A 136 -19.51 -1.41 21.31
C LEU A 136 -18.38 -0.78 22.14
N CYS A 137 -17.41 -0.13 21.49
CA CYS A 137 -16.17 0.33 22.15
C CYS A 137 -16.27 1.74 22.73
N LEU A 138 -17.15 2.58 22.17
CA LEU A 138 -17.23 4.02 22.46
C LEU A 138 -18.63 4.46 22.90
N GLY A 139 -19.65 3.61 22.73
CA GLY A 139 -21.04 3.97 23.04
C GLY A 139 -21.65 4.95 22.00
N PRO A 140 -22.84 5.49 22.28
CA PRO A 140 -23.58 6.31 21.31
C PRO A 140 -22.89 7.62 20.94
N GLU A 141 -22.06 8.17 21.83
CA GLU A 141 -21.27 9.39 21.58
C GLU A 141 -20.03 9.12 20.71
N GLY A 142 -19.69 7.84 20.47
CA GLY A 142 -18.55 7.44 19.67
C GLY A 142 -18.61 7.90 18.21
N LYS A 143 -19.82 8.11 17.67
CA LYS A 143 -20.05 8.56 16.30
C LYS A 143 -19.53 9.99 16.05
N ASP A 144 -19.45 10.80 17.10
CA ASP A 144 -18.88 12.15 17.00
C ASP A 144 -17.34 12.14 17.08
N LEU A 145 -16.76 11.05 17.58
CA LEU A 145 -15.31 10.89 17.75
C LEU A 145 -14.62 10.33 16.51
N VAL A 146 -15.33 9.52 15.71
CA VAL A 146 -14.80 8.80 14.56
C VAL A 146 -15.59 9.14 13.30
N THR A 147 -14.89 9.67 12.29
CA THR A 147 -15.45 9.86 10.95
C THR A 147 -15.15 8.63 10.10
N VAL A 148 -16.15 8.08 9.42
CA VAL A 148 -16.03 6.90 8.54
C VAL A 148 -16.51 7.28 7.14
N GLN A 149 -15.69 7.05 6.12
CA GLN A 149 -16.03 7.41 4.73
C GLN A 149 -15.35 6.50 3.70
N TRP A 150 -16.03 6.23 2.59
CA TRP A 150 -15.42 5.54 1.45
C TRP A 150 -14.59 6.50 0.60
N LEU A 151 -13.34 6.15 0.34
CA LEU A 151 -12.46 6.96 -0.48
C LEU A 151 -12.83 6.81 -1.97
N GLY A 152 -13.01 7.93 -2.68
CA GLY A 152 -13.33 7.94 -4.13
C GLY A 152 -14.77 7.58 -4.50
N LEU A 153 -15.68 7.42 -3.53
CA LEU A 153 -17.08 7.07 -3.77
C LEU A 153 -17.99 8.19 -3.29
N ARG A 154 -18.46 9.02 -4.23
CA ARG A 154 -19.72 9.75 -4.06
C ARG A 154 -20.79 9.17 -4.96
N GLU A 155 -21.96 8.93 -4.39
CA GLU A 155 -23.21 8.85 -5.15
C GLU A 155 -23.33 10.13 -5.99
N ARG A 156 -23.81 10.03 -7.23
CA ARG A 156 -23.93 11.16 -8.18
C ARG A 156 -24.96 12.23 -7.74
N SER A 157 -24.79 12.84 -6.57
CA SER A 157 -25.61 13.96 -6.10
C SER A 157 -24.91 15.29 -6.44
N GLN A 158 -25.12 15.75 -7.69
CA GLN A 158 -25.13 17.12 -8.24
C GLN A 158 -24.15 18.24 -7.75
N GLY A 159 -23.23 18.02 -6.82
CA GLY A 159 -22.22 19.00 -6.40
C GLY A 159 -20.87 18.69 -7.05
N GLY A 160 -20.20 19.71 -7.60
CA GLY A 160 -18.90 19.57 -8.27
C GLY A 160 -17.84 18.85 -7.43
N GLU A 161 -16.89 18.20 -8.11
CA GLU A 161 -15.80 17.42 -7.49
C GLU A 161 -15.06 18.26 -6.44
N THR A 162 -15.20 17.89 -5.16
CA THR A 162 -14.37 18.49 -4.12
C THR A 162 -13.00 17.81 -4.06
N PRO A 163 -11.94 18.57 -3.75
CA PRO A 163 -10.59 18.04 -3.54
C PRO A 163 -10.52 16.74 -2.71
N GLU A 164 -11.33 16.63 -1.67
CA GLU A 164 -11.21 15.55 -0.69
C GLU A 164 -11.65 14.17 -1.23
N ASP A 165 -12.29 14.14 -2.41
CA ASP A 165 -12.89 12.94 -3.02
C ASP A 165 -11.94 12.17 -3.95
N ALA A 166 -10.67 12.54 -4.08
CA ALA A 166 -9.74 11.87 -4.98
C ALA A 166 -9.50 10.40 -4.53
N GLY A 167 -10.03 9.46 -5.31
CA GLY A 167 -9.84 8.02 -5.14
C GLY A 167 -8.39 7.56 -5.31
N VAL A 168 -8.13 6.27 -5.08
CA VAL A 168 -6.87 5.62 -5.41
C VAL A 168 -7.10 4.35 -6.22
N ASN A 169 -6.19 4.05 -7.12
CA ASN A 169 -6.09 2.78 -7.82
C ASN A 169 -4.97 1.94 -7.21
N ARG A 170 -5.11 0.62 -7.31
CA ARG A 170 -4.11 -0.35 -6.82
C ARG A 170 -3.78 -1.32 -7.94
N PHE A 171 -2.49 -1.50 -8.22
CA PHE A 171 -1.98 -2.51 -9.12
C PHE A 171 -1.12 -3.50 -8.35
N GLU A 172 -1.39 -4.81 -8.50
CA GLU A 172 -0.59 -5.85 -7.86
C GLU A 172 0.42 -6.39 -8.88
N LEU A 173 1.71 -6.15 -8.64
CA LEU A 173 2.79 -6.76 -9.40
C LEU A 173 3.25 -8.02 -8.70
N CYS A 174 3.49 -9.08 -9.49
CA CYS A 174 4.05 -10.32 -8.98
C CYS A 174 5.11 -10.84 -9.94
N GLY A 175 6.24 -11.29 -9.42
CA GLY A 175 7.27 -11.99 -10.21
C GLY A 175 8.69 -11.65 -9.80
N VAL A 176 9.65 -12.47 -10.22
CA VAL A 176 11.08 -12.27 -9.95
C VAL A 176 11.63 -10.95 -10.53
N ASN A 177 10.99 -10.45 -11.59
CA ASN A 177 11.36 -9.20 -12.27
C ASN A 177 10.46 -8.02 -11.90
N ALA A 178 9.60 -8.15 -10.88
CA ALA A 178 8.66 -7.09 -10.49
C ALA A 178 9.37 -5.76 -10.17
N LEU A 179 10.48 -5.81 -9.43
CA LEU A 179 11.28 -4.60 -9.14
C LEU A 179 11.98 -4.02 -10.36
N HIS A 180 12.43 -4.87 -11.29
CA HIS A 180 13.06 -4.40 -12.51
C HIS A 180 12.04 -3.67 -13.39
N VAL A 181 10.88 -4.28 -13.61
CA VAL A 181 9.76 -3.66 -14.32
C VAL A 181 9.34 -2.36 -13.63
N LEU A 182 9.25 -2.35 -12.29
CA LEU A 182 8.94 -1.15 -11.53
C LEU A 182 10.02 -0.07 -11.72
N GLY A 183 11.31 -0.42 -11.72
CA GLY A 183 12.39 0.54 -11.90
C GLY A 183 12.46 1.13 -13.32
N GLU A 184 12.10 0.35 -14.33
CA GLU A 184 11.98 0.81 -15.72
C GLU A 184 10.72 1.68 -15.92
N ALA A 185 9.60 1.28 -15.31
CA ALA A 185 8.35 2.03 -15.37
C ALA A 185 8.37 3.28 -14.49
N VAL A 186 9.14 3.29 -13.41
CA VAL A 186 9.15 4.31 -12.36
C VAL A 186 10.60 4.72 -12.07
N ILE A 187 11.24 5.52 -12.92
CA ILE A 187 12.67 5.89 -12.80
C ILE A 187 12.88 6.90 -11.64
N PRO A 188 14.02 6.92 -10.94
CA PRO A 188 14.30 7.85 -9.85
C PRO A 188 14.89 9.17 -10.38
N SER A 189 14.61 10.28 -9.72
CA SER A 189 15.23 11.60 -9.95
C SER A 189 15.91 12.11 -8.69
N GLN A 190 17.07 12.73 -8.85
CA GLN A 190 17.64 13.58 -7.83
C GLN A 190 17.01 14.97 -7.90
N ALA A 191 17.05 15.69 -6.78
CA ALA A 191 16.69 17.09 -6.70
C ALA A 191 17.78 17.95 -7.35
N ASP A 192 17.39 18.76 -8.34
CA ASP A 192 17.88 20.10 -8.72
C ASP A 192 19.38 20.50 -8.61
N ASP A 193 20.34 19.60 -8.74
CA ASP A 193 21.77 19.99 -8.91
C ASP A 193 22.29 19.87 -10.37
N GLY A 194 21.39 19.79 -11.35
CA GLY A 194 21.75 19.91 -12.78
C GLY A 194 22.53 18.74 -13.37
N GLN A 195 22.90 17.74 -12.58
CA GLN A 195 23.39 16.44 -13.07
C GLN A 195 22.39 15.35 -12.70
N VAL A 196 21.72 14.80 -13.71
CA VAL A 196 20.92 13.58 -13.55
C VAL A 196 21.89 12.42 -13.41
N GLN A 197 22.28 12.08 -12.17
CA GLN A 197 22.81 10.75 -11.93
C GLN A 197 21.63 9.79 -11.92
N LEU A 198 21.60 8.90 -12.92
CA LEU A 198 20.80 7.68 -12.85
C LEU A 198 21.26 6.93 -11.60
N LEU A 199 20.45 6.97 -10.55
CA LEU A 199 20.62 6.09 -9.41
C LEU A 199 20.54 4.66 -9.96
N ASP A 200 21.63 3.92 -9.82
CA ASP A 200 21.59 2.49 -10.09
C ASP A 200 20.56 1.89 -9.12
N TRP A 201 19.49 1.34 -9.69
CA TRP A 201 18.45 0.64 -8.94
C TRP A 201 19.05 -0.48 -8.08
N SER A 202 20.17 -1.07 -8.52
CA SER A 202 20.89 -2.05 -7.72
C SER A 202 21.31 -1.48 -6.36
N ASP A 203 21.66 -0.19 -6.27
CA ASP A 203 22.10 0.52 -5.07
C ASP A 203 20.95 1.09 -4.23
N ALA A 204 19.90 1.64 -4.86
CA ALA A 204 18.70 2.08 -4.12
C ALA A 204 17.98 0.90 -3.44
N TRP A 205 18.03 -0.27 -4.07
CA TRP A 205 17.54 -1.52 -3.50
C TRP A 205 18.63 -2.34 -2.81
N ARG A 206 19.90 -1.92 -2.81
CA ARG A 206 21.01 -2.66 -2.16
C ARG A 206 20.77 -2.81 -0.67
N PRO A 207 20.41 -1.75 0.10
CA PRO A 207 20.03 -1.92 1.50
C PRO A 207 18.88 -2.91 1.66
N TRP A 208 17.94 -2.98 0.71
CA TRP A 208 16.84 -3.93 0.74
C TRP A 208 17.26 -5.37 0.39
N ARG A 209 18.03 -5.61 -0.67
CA ARG A 209 18.56 -6.94 -1.01
C ARG A 209 19.46 -7.46 0.10
N GLU A 210 20.30 -6.59 0.65
CA GLU A 210 21.16 -6.91 1.79
C GLU A 210 20.36 -7.12 3.07
N GLN A 211 19.32 -6.32 3.33
CA GLN A 211 18.42 -6.53 4.48
C GLN A 211 17.52 -7.75 4.30
N GLN A 212 17.08 -8.11 3.10
CA GLN A 212 16.29 -9.31 2.82
C GLN A 212 17.18 -10.56 2.93
N ALA A 213 18.44 -10.46 2.51
CA ALA A 213 19.45 -11.50 2.72
C ALA A 213 19.87 -11.66 4.20
N LYS A 214 19.78 -10.58 5.00
CA LYS A 214 20.05 -10.58 6.45
C LYS A 214 18.80 -10.87 7.29
N ALA A 215 17.60 -10.61 6.77
CA ALA A 215 16.34 -10.84 7.47
C ALA A 215 16.10 -12.34 7.56
N CYS A 216 15.91 -12.80 8.79
CA CYS A 216 15.49 -14.18 9.04
C CYS A 216 14.17 -14.42 8.28
N PRO A 217 14.04 -15.45 7.43
CA PRO A 217 12.80 -15.74 6.68
C PRO A 217 11.59 -16.04 7.57
N PHE A 218 11.78 -16.03 8.90
CA PHE A 218 10.78 -16.26 9.93
C PHE A 218 10.33 -15.00 10.67
N SER A 219 10.85 -13.79 10.36
CA SER A 219 10.20 -12.58 10.88
C SER A 219 8.93 -12.35 10.09
N GLU A 220 7.82 -12.84 10.63
CA GLU A 220 6.48 -12.57 10.11
C GLU A 220 6.34 -11.07 9.83
N SER A 221 5.77 -10.74 8.67
CA SER A 221 5.21 -9.41 8.34
C SER A 221 6.15 -8.29 7.86
N SER A 222 7.11 -8.52 6.96
CA SER A 222 7.75 -7.40 6.25
C SER A 222 6.89 -6.87 5.08
N CYS A 223 5.66 -6.42 5.37
CA CYS A 223 4.93 -5.55 4.46
C CYS A 223 5.46 -4.13 4.68
N ARG A 224 6.31 -3.61 3.78
CA ARG A 224 6.87 -2.26 3.92
C ARG A 224 6.17 -1.29 3.00
N VAL A 225 5.83 -0.13 3.53
CA VAL A 225 5.25 0.99 2.79
C VAL A 225 6.35 1.98 2.42
N HIS A 226 6.42 2.32 1.15
CA HIS A 226 7.29 3.36 0.64
C HIS A 226 6.46 4.41 -0.08
N HIS A 227 6.75 5.68 0.18
CA HIS A 227 6.16 6.79 -0.53
C HIS A 227 7.18 7.33 -1.52
N VAL A 228 6.75 7.47 -2.77
CA VAL A 228 7.58 7.97 -3.86
C VAL A 228 6.80 9.02 -4.63
N PHE A 229 7.52 9.96 -5.23
CA PHE A 229 6.93 10.83 -6.24
C PHE A 229 7.20 10.27 -7.62
N CYS A 230 6.35 10.57 -8.59
CA CYS A 230 6.51 10.12 -9.97
C CYS A 230 6.16 11.29 -10.88
N ARG A 231 7.06 11.66 -11.80
CA ARG A 231 6.74 12.65 -12.86
C ARG A 231 6.26 11.96 -14.12
N GLN A 232 5.31 12.53 -14.86
CA GLN A 232 5.01 12.06 -16.21
C GLN A 232 6.19 12.32 -17.16
N PRO A 233 6.54 11.37 -18.04
CA PRO A 233 7.63 11.52 -19.00
C PRO A 233 7.50 12.70 -19.96
N GLU A 234 8.65 13.29 -20.27
CA GLU A 234 8.86 14.18 -21.42
C GLU A 234 9.61 13.41 -22.50
N GLY A 235 8.95 13.04 -23.61
CA GLY A 235 9.65 12.42 -24.74
C GLY A 235 8.77 12.02 -25.92
N GLN A 236 9.14 12.48 -27.12
CA GLN A 236 8.64 11.94 -28.39
C GLN A 236 9.37 10.61 -28.67
N GLY A 237 8.73 9.47 -28.42
CA GLY A 237 9.37 8.17 -28.68
C GLY A 237 8.71 6.93 -28.07
N GLY A 238 7.54 7.04 -27.44
CA GLY A 238 6.74 5.87 -27.03
C GLY A 238 7.26 5.08 -25.83
N ARG A 239 8.29 5.58 -25.11
CA ARG A 239 8.67 5.04 -23.79
C ARG A 239 8.32 6.03 -22.70
N LEU A 240 7.44 5.60 -21.81
CA LEU A 240 7.07 6.36 -20.64
C LEU A 240 8.16 6.23 -19.56
N GLN A 241 8.90 7.30 -19.28
CA GLN A 241 9.90 7.41 -18.20
C GLN A 241 9.41 8.31 -17.05
N TRP A 242 9.20 7.74 -15.87
CA TRP A 242 8.74 8.51 -14.71
C TRP A 242 9.89 8.90 -13.81
N ARG A 243 9.82 10.00 -13.05
CA ARG A 243 10.93 10.46 -12.17
C ARG A 243 10.57 10.39 -10.68
N PHE A 244 11.45 9.85 -9.82
CA PHE A 244 11.24 9.69 -8.36
C PHE A 244 11.99 10.64 -7.45
N GLN A 245 11.65 10.66 -6.18
CA GLN A 245 12.54 11.13 -5.11
C GLN A 245 12.35 10.17 -3.93
N PRO A 246 13.41 9.52 -3.39
CA PRO A 246 13.26 8.67 -2.22
C PRO A 246 12.99 9.55 -1.03
N VAL A 247 12.10 9.08 -0.16
CA VAL A 247 11.98 9.65 1.16
C VAL A 247 12.64 8.70 2.13
N SER A 248 13.80 9.08 2.65
CA SER A 248 14.46 8.31 3.69
C SER A 248 13.72 8.50 5.02
N PRO A 249 13.32 7.44 5.73
CA PRO A 249 12.84 7.53 7.11
C PRO A 249 13.98 7.83 8.11
N ASP A 250 15.25 7.63 7.73
CA ASP A 250 16.42 7.67 8.63
C ASP A 250 17.19 9.00 8.61
N ALA A 251 16.57 10.12 8.23
CA ALA A 251 17.22 11.43 8.31
C ALA A 251 17.42 11.84 9.78
N SER A 252 18.59 11.51 10.31
CA SER A 252 19.02 11.73 11.70
C SER A 252 18.93 13.22 12.10
N ASN A 253 17.92 13.52 12.92
CA ASN A 253 17.77 14.49 14.01
C ASN A 253 18.43 15.87 14.06
N GLU A 254 19.39 16.28 13.23
CA GLU A 254 19.98 17.62 13.39
C GLU A 254 19.34 18.69 12.49
N ASP A 255 18.77 18.30 11.33
CA ASP A 255 17.96 19.18 10.45
C ASP A 255 16.62 18.55 9.98
N GLY A 256 16.25 17.40 10.55
CA GLY A 256 15.21 16.49 10.04
C GLY A 256 13.75 16.96 10.12
N GLY A 257 13.47 18.09 10.78
CA GLY A 257 12.10 18.58 10.96
C GLY A 257 11.42 19.04 9.67
N ALA A 258 12.17 19.63 8.72
CA ALA A 258 11.62 20.17 7.49
C ALA A 258 11.41 19.10 6.40
N ALA A 259 12.35 18.14 6.31
CA ALA A 259 12.27 17.04 5.33
C ALA A 259 11.10 16.09 5.65
N ASN A 260 10.95 15.69 6.91
CA ASN A 260 9.89 14.76 7.33
C ASN A 260 8.48 15.40 7.23
N LYS A 261 8.37 16.71 7.46
CA LYS A 261 7.13 17.48 7.21
C LYS A 261 6.78 17.50 5.72
N ARG A 262 7.73 17.81 4.83
CA ARG A 262 7.49 17.78 3.37
C ARG A 262 6.97 16.42 2.91
N THR A 263 7.46 15.33 3.49
CA THR A 263 7.00 14.00 3.10
C THR A 263 5.58 13.68 3.52
N LYS A 264 5.21 14.02 4.76
CA LYS A 264 3.86 13.80 5.26
C LYS A 264 2.84 14.60 4.45
N HIS A 265 3.18 15.84 4.12
CA HIS A 265 2.34 16.74 3.31
C HIS A 265 2.21 16.31 1.85
N ALA A 266 3.19 15.60 1.30
CA ALA A 266 3.18 15.20 -0.10
C ALA A 266 2.83 13.71 -0.30
N SER A 267 2.49 12.96 0.76
CA SER A 267 2.09 11.55 0.64
C SER A 267 0.77 11.40 -0.13
N ILE A 268 0.60 10.27 -0.84
CA ILE A 268 -0.69 9.89 -1.48
C ILE A 268 -1.81 9.80 -0.46
N ARG A 269 -1.48 9.62 0.82
CA ARG A 269 -2.41 9.59 1.95
C ARG A 269 -3.05 10.97 2.18
N ASN A 270 -2.36 12.07 1.85
CA ASN A 270 -2.88 13.43 1.95
C ASN A 270 -3.85 13.75 0.79
N PRO A 271 -5.15 14.00 1.06
CA PRO A 271 -6.10 14.40 0.01
C PRO A 271 -5.65 15.64 -0.75
N ALA A 272 -5.09 16.64 -0.07
CA ALA A 272 -4.63 17.87 -0.71
C ALA A 272 -3.53 17.60 -1.75
N ALA A 273 -2.59 16.70 -1.45
CA ALA A 273 -1.54 16.31 -2.39
C ALA A 273 -2.10 15.56 -3.60
N ARG A 274 -3.10 14.69 -3.41
CA ARG A 274 -3.77 14.00 -4.53
C ARG A 274 -4.44 15.00 -5.47
N VAL A 275 -5.02 16.05 -4.92
CA VAL A 275 -5.75 17.08 -5.67
C VAL A 275 -4.82 18.01 -6.40
N GLU A 276 -3.75 18.44 -5.74
CA GLU A 276 -2.72 19.25 -6.37
C GLU A 276 -2.13 18.51 -7.56
N ALA A 277 -1.83 17.22 -7.41
CA ALA A 277 -1.36 16.37 -8.50
C ALA A 277 -2.42 16.20 -9.62
N LEU A 278 -3.71 16.17 -9.28
CA LEU A 278 -4.79 16.11 -10.27
C LEU A 278 -4.94 17.42 -11.04
N ARG A 279 -4.99 18.57 -10.36
CA ARG A 279 -5.09 19.89 -10.98
C ARG A 279 -3.91 20.15 -11.91
N ALA A 280 -2.71 19.87 -11.42
CA ALA A 280 -1.48 19.88 -12.19
C ALA A 280 -1.58 19.12 -13.52
N TRP A 281 -2.18 17.93 -13.48
CA TRP A 281 -2.39 17.10 -14.66
C TRP A 281 -3.45 17.68 -15.60
N GLN A 282 -4.57 18.16 -15.08
CA GLN A 282 -5.64 18.78 -15.87
C GLN A 282 -5.13 20.02 -16.60
N ASP A 283 -4.37 20.87 -15.92
CA ASP A 283 -3.73 22.06 -16.50
C ASP A 283 -2.78 21.67 -17.63
N HIS A 284 -2.03 20.57 -17.47
CA HIS A 284 -1.16 20.06 -18.53
C HIS A 284 -1.94 19.54 -19.74
N GLN A 285 -2.99 18.74 -19.54
CA GLN A 285 -3.81 18.22 -20.65
C GLN A 285 -4.41 19.37 -21.46
N ALA A 286 -4.97 20.38 -20.78
CA ALA A 286 -5.51 21.57 -21.42
C ALA A 286 -4.45 22.34 -22.25
N ALA A 287 -3.21 22.39 -21.78
CA ALA A 287 -2.11 23.04 -22.51
C ALA A 287 -1.71 22.27 -23.78
N VAL A 288 -1.74 20.94 -23.75
CA VAL A 288 -1.40 20.07 -24.89
C VAL A 288 -2.47 20.13 -25.98
N GLU A 289 -3.75 20.19 -25.62
CA GLU A 289 -4.86 20.26 -26.58
C GLU A 289 -4.92 21.60 -27.35
N GLY A 290 -4.35 22.67 -26.80
CA GLY A 290 -4.41 24.02 -27.39
C GLY A 290 -3.14 24.52 -28.09
N SER A 291 -1.99 23.84 -28.00
CA SER A 291 -0.72 24.37 -28.52
C SER A 291 0.36 23.30 -28.77
N ALA A 292 1.38 23.65 -29.58
CA ALA A 292 2.56 22.79 -29.80
C ALA A 292 3.16 22.36 -28.45
N PRO A 293 3.62 21.09 -28.32
CA PRO A 293 4.03 20.51 -27.04
C PRO A 293 5.12 21.36 -26.40
N ARG A 294 4.74 22.15 -25.40
CA ARG A 294 5.70 22.82 -24.51
C ARG A 294 6.25 21.77 -23.55
N SER A 295 7.53 21.89 -23.19
CA SER A 295 8.09 21.14 -22.07
C SER A 295 7.18 21.30 -20.85
N LEU A 296 6.88 20.19 -20.17
CA LEU A 296 6.14 20.20 -18.92
C LEU A 296 6.84 21.19 -17.98
N PRO A 297 6.11 22.07 -17.29
CA PRO A 297 6.65 22.74 -16.11
C PRO A 297 7.35 21.69 -15.23
N SER A 298 8.54 22.02 -14.72
CA SER A 298 9.39 21.16 -13.89
C SER A 298 8.76 20.68 -12.56
N LYS A 299 7.44 20.86 -12.37
CA LYS A 299 6.79 20.92 -11.06
C LYS A 299 5.74 19.83 -10.78
N TYR A 300 5.40 18.95 -11.72
CA TYR A 300 4.29 18.02 -11.51
C TYR A 300 4.75 16.65 -11.02
N TRP A 301 4.71 16.50 -9.69
CA TRP A 301 5.02 15.27 -8.99
C TRP A 301 3.73 14.57 -8.58
N VAL A 302 3.61 13.30 -8.94
CA VAL A 302 2.48 12.43 -8.59
C VAL A 302 2.87 11.61 -7.37
N PRO A 303 2.13 11.69 -6.26
CA PRO A 303 2.41 10.84 -5.13
C PRO A 303 1.99 9.41 -5.46
N VAL A 304 2.92 8.48 -5.31
CA VAL A 304 2.73 7.04 -5.50
C VAL A 304 3.18 6.34 -4.22
N GLN A 305 2.44 5.31 -3.83
CA GLN A 305 2.82 4.47 -2.71
C GLN A 305 3.10 3.06 -3.19
N LEU A 306 4.21 2.51 -2.74
CA LEU A 306 4.64 1.15 -3.04
C LEU A 306 4.54 0.34 -1.76
N ILE A 307 3.90 -0.82 -1.83
CA ILE A 307 3.80 -1.75 -0.71
C ILE A 307 4.48 -3.04 -1.12
N LEU A 308 5.63 -3.30 -0.52
CA LEU A 308 6.37 -4.52 -0.76
C LEU A 308 5.92 -5.58 0.20
N ARG A 309 5.44 -6.69 -0.33
CA ARG A 309 5.03 -7.86 0.44
C ARG A 309 6.07 -8.94 0.28
N SER A 310 6.66 -9.33 1.41
CA SER A 310 7.44 -10.56 1.42
C SER A 310 6.50 -11.76 1.30
N PRO A 311 6.84 -12.76 0.48
CA PRO A 311 6.09 -14.01 0.45
C PRO A 311 6.09 -14.62 1.86
N LYS A 312 4.90 -14.73 2.46
CA LYS A 312 4.74 -15.50 3.70
C LYS A 312 5.08 -16.95 3.38
N ILE A 313 6.22 -17.44 3.88
CA ILE A 313 6.54 -18.86 3.84
C ILE A 313 5.73 -19.50 4.95
N THR A 314 4.46 -19.82 4.67
CA THR A 314 3.62 -20.59 5.59
C THR A 314 3.98 -22.06 5.44
N GLY A 315 4.93 -22.51 6.25
CA GLY A 315 5.33 -23.92 6.36
C GLY A 315 6.65 -24.08 7.10
N ARG A 316 6.76 -25.07 7.99
CA ARG A 316 8.09 -25.41 8.53
C ARG A 316 8.93 -25.95 7.37
N PRO A 317 10.20 -25.55 7.24
CA PRO A 317 11.10 -26.13 6.24
C PRO A 317 11.15 -27.67 6.28
N SER A 318 10.98 -28.25 7.48
CA SER A 318 10.87 -29.70 7.69
C SER A 318 9.67 -30.33 6.99
N ASP A 319 8.53 -29.64 6.94
CA ASP A 319 7.30 -30.13 6.30
C ASP A 319 7.41 -30.11 4.76
N LEU A 320 8.42 -29.39 4.25
CA LEU A 320 8.82 -29.36 2.85
C LEU A 320 9.98 -30.33 2.54
N GLY A 321 10.45 -31.08 3.54
CA GLY A 321 11.55 -32.04 3.43
C GLY A 321 12.94 -31.39 3.35
N TRP A 322 13.12 -30.16 3.82
CA TRP A 322 14.34 -29.38 3.65
C TRP A 322 15.27 -29.48 4.86
N ASN A 323 16.56 -29.73 4.61
CA ASN A 323 17.59 -29.77 5.64
C ASN A 323 18.34 -28.43 5.64
N LEU A 324 18.01 -27.55 6.60
CA LEU A 324 18.44 -26.15 6.63
C LEU A 324 19.96 -25.93 6.57
N ALA A 325 20.74 -26.88 7.08
CA ALA A 325 22.19 -26.76 7.20
C ALA A 325 22.96 -27.08 5.89
N SER A 326 22.41 -27.93 5.02
CA SER A 326 23.09 -28.37 3.79
C SER A 326 22.62 -27.64 2.54
N ASP A 327 21.39 -27.11 2.53
CA ASP A 327 20.77 -26.53 1.33
C ASP A 327 20.77 -25.00 1.26
N ALA A 328 21.38 -24.29 2.22
CA ALA A 328 21.45 -22.83 2.22
C ALA A 328 22.07 -22.22 0.94
N ARG A 329 22.97 -22.95 0.25
CA ARG A 329 23.56 -22.53 -1.05
C ARG A 329 22.74 -22.96 -2.28
N ARG A 330 21.74 -23.82 -2.10
CA ARG A 330 20.78 -24.30 -3.11
C ARG A 330 19.35 -23.91 -2.77
N ALA A 331 19.18 -22.92 -1.88
CA ALA A 331 17.92 -22.72 -1.21
C ALA A 331 16.86 -22.24 -2.22
N PRO A 332 15.72 -22.94 -2.33
CA PRO A 332 14.64 -22.56 -3.24
C PRO A 332 13.92 -21.26 -2.83
N PHE A 333 14.41 -20.53 -1.83
CA PHE A 333 13.90 -19.20 -1.46
C PHE A 333 14.06 -18.16 -2.58
N ALA A 334 14.90 -18.42 -3.59
CA ALA A 334 15.03 -17.58 -4.77
C ALA A 334 13.79 -17.59 -5.71
N TRP A 335 12.81 -18.47 -5.47
CA TRP A 335 11.68 -18.65 -6.39
C TRP A 335 10.37 -18.04 -5.94
N HIS A 336 10.25 -17.59 -4.68
CA HIS A 336 9.02 -16.92 -4.30
C HIS A 336 8.96 -15.56 -4.97
N PRO A 337 7.98 -15.32 -5.85
CA PRO A 337 7.89 -14.07 -6.56
C PRO A 337 7.66 -12.95 -5.54
N LEU A 338 8.40 -11.86 -5.72
CA LEU A 338 8.12 -10.65 -4.96
C LEU A 338 6.74 -10.13 -5.36
N GLU A 339 5.98 -9.69 -4.36
CA GLU A 339 4.72 -8.98 -4.56
C GLU A 339 4.91 -7.51 -4.22
N VAL A 340 4.50 -6.65 -5.14
CA VAL A 340 4.54 -5.20 -4.96
C VAL A 340 3.20 -4.61 -5.35
N ASP A 341 2.56 -3.91 -4.42
CA ASP A 341 1.39 -3.13 -4.75
C ASP A 341 1.79 -1.70 -5.07
N VAL A 342 1.30 -1.20 -6.20
CA VAL A 342 1.46 0.19 -6.64
C VAL A 342 0.14 0.90 -6.44
N ILE A 343 0.10 1.84 -5.51
CA ILE A 343 -1.08 2.67 -5.21
C ILE A 343 -0.85 4.05 -5.79
N VAL A 344 -1.76 4.49 -6.65
CA VAL A 344 -1.69 5.77 -7.37
C VAL A 344 -3.03 6.50 -7.27
N PRO A 345 -3.09 7.83 -7.45
CA PRO A 345 -4.38 8.52 -7.47
C PRO A 345 -5.24 8.05 -8.66
N GLU A 346 -6.56 8.08 -8.50
CA GLU A 346 -7.54 7.48 -9.43
C GLU A 346 -7.33 7.85 -10.91
N LYS A 347 -7.02 9.11 -11.21
CA LYS A 347 -6.86 9.58 -12.61
C LYS A 347 -5.52 9.18 -13.24
N TRP A 348 -4.58 8.69 -12.44
CA TRP A 348 -3.26 8.26 -12.89
C TRP A 348 -3.17 6.77 -13.23
N GLY A 349 -4.26 6.01 -13.01
CA GLY A 349 -4.28 4.56 -13.22
C GLY A 349 -3.82 4.12 -14.61
N MET A 350 -4.43 4.66 -15.66
CA MET A 350 -4.11 4.25 -17.04
C MET A 350 -2.66 4.57 -17.46
N HIS A 351 -2.12 5.67 -16.94
CA HIS A 351 -0.76 6.11 -17.24
C HIS A 351 0.27 5.15 -16.62
N ILE A 352 0.07 4.79 -15.36
CA ILE A 352 0.91 3.81 -14.64
C ILE A 352 0.75 2.41 -15.25
N TRP A 353 -0.48 1.99 -15.52
CA TRP A 353 -0.77 0.72 -16.18
C TRP A 353 -0.04 0.58 -17.53
N THR A 354 -0.06 1.62 -18.36
CA THR A 354 0.65 1.63 -19.65
C THR A 354 2.15 1.57 -19.46
N ALA A 355 2.70 2.34 -18.50
CA ALA A 355 4.14 2.34 -18.21
C ALA A 355 4.63 0.96 -17.74
N LEU A 356 3.89 0.29 -16.85
CA LEU A 356 4.20 -1.05 -16.37
C LEU A 356 4.22 -2.08 -17.52
N GLN A 357 3.24 -2.03 -18.43
CA GLN A 357 3.22 -2.92 -19.60
C GLN A 357 4.38 -2.64 -20.56
N MET A 358 4.69 -1.37 -20.82
CA MET A 358 5.83 -0.98 -21.67
C MET A 358 7.18 -1.40 -21.07
N ALA A 359 7.28 -1.44 -19.73
CA ALA A 359 8.41 -1.99 -19.01
C ALA A 359 8.48 -3.53 -19.00
N GLY A 360 7.48 -4.21 -19.58
CA GLY A 360 7.47 -5.66 -19.76
C GLY A 360 6.60 -6.42 -18.76
N ALA A 361 5.75 -5.75 -17.97
CA ALA A 361 4.72 -6.42 -17.18
C ALA A 361 3.69 -7.10 -18.09
N CYS A 362 3.35 -8.35 -17.80
CA CYS A 362 2.25 -9.04 -18.46
C CYS A 362 0.95 -8.78 -17.69
N ALA A 363 -0.03 -8.12 -18.31
CA ALA A 363 -1.36 -7.98 -17.73
C ALA A 363 -2.00 -9.36 -17.53
N ILE A 364 -2.62 -9.56 -16.37
CA ILE A 364 -3.37 -10.78 -16.02
C ILE A 364 -4.78 -10.40 -15.53
N GLY A 365 -5.75 -11.30 -15.72
CA GLY A 365 -7.10 -11.14 -15.20
C GLY A 365 -7.29 -11.84 -13.85
N THR A 366 -8.51 -11.77 -13.32
CA THR A 366 -8.88 -12.38 -12.03
C THR A 366 -8.63 -13.89 -12.01
N GLN A 367 -8.94 -14.61 -13.10
CA GLN A 367 -8.70 -16.06 -13.16
C GLN A 367 -7.20 -16.39 -13.05
N GLU A 368 -6.34 -15.71 -13.81
CA GLU A 368 -4.90 -15.93 -13.73
C GLU A 368 -4.33 -15.51 -12.37
N GLN A 369 -4.89 -14.46 -11.75
CA GLN A 369 -4.52 -14.03 -10.40
C GLN A 369 -4.91 -15.09 -9.35
N GLU A 370 -6.07 -15.72 -9.46
CA GLU A 370 -6.47 -16.84 -8.59
C GLU A 370 -5.55 -18.05 -8.77
N GLU A 371 -5.23 -18.41 -10.02
CA GLU A 371 -4.28 -19.48 -10.32
C GLU A 371 -2.88 -19.19 -9.75
N LEU A 372 -2.44 -17.92 -9.82
CA LEU A 372 -1.21 -17.44 -9.19
C LEU A 372 -1.26 -17.57 -7.67
N ARG A 373 -2.33 -17.07 -7.02
CA ARG A 373 -2.49 -17.15 -5.57
C ARG A 373 -2.53 -18.61 -5.09
N LEU A 374 -3.21 -19.48 -5.82
CA LEU A 374 -3.24 -20.92 -5.56
C LEU A 374 -1.82 -21.54 -5.63
N GLN A 375 -1.03 -21.20 -6.65
CA GLN A 375 0.36 -21.65 -6.75
C GLN A 375 1.23 -21.14 -5.59
N LEU A 376 0.95 -19.93 -5.11
CA LEU A 376 1.59 -19.34 -3.94
C LEU A 376 1.02 -19.82 -2.61
N ARG A 377 0.06 -20.74 -2.62
CA ARG A 377 -0.66 -21.24 -1.44
C ARG A 377 -1.30 -20.11 -0.63
N LYS A 378 -1.77 -19.07 -1.32
CA LYS A 378 -2.51 -17.95 -0.76
C LYS A 378 -4.00 -18.13 -1.04
N PRO A 379 -4.87 -17.94 -0.05
CA PRO A 379 -6.30 -17.97 -0.29
C PRO A 379 -6.71 -16.76 -1.16
N SER A 380 -7.71 -17.00 -1.99
CA SER A 380 -8.33 -16.02 -2.88
C SER A 380 -9.76 -15.75 -2.40
N PHE A 381 -10.02 -14.52 -1.97
CA PHE A 381 -11.36 -14.08 -1.62
C PHE A 381 -12.15 -13.72 -2.89
N PRO A 382 -13.44 -14.05 -2.99
CA PRO A 382 -14.30 -14.63 -1.94
C PRO A 382 -14.21 -16.17 -1.81
N ARG A 383 -13.75 -16.85 -2.86
CA ARG A 383 -13.91 -18.30 -3.03
C ARG A 383 -13.34 -19.18 -1.92
N ASP A 384 -12.18 -18.81 -1.37
CA ASP A 384 -11.46 -19.61 -0.37
C ASP A 384 -11.83 -19.25 1.08
N PHE A 385 -12.89 -18.47 1.30
CA PHE A 385 -13.35 -17.99 2.61
C PHE A 385 -14.81 -18.43 2.87
N PRO A 386 -15.08 -19.74 3.05
CA PRO A 386 -16.44 -20.28 3.13
C PRO A 386 -17.21 -19.87 4.39
N ASP A 387 -16.55 -19.21 5.34
CA ASP A 387 -17.09 -18.74 6.61
C ASP A 387 -17.56 -17.28 6.57
N THR A 388 -17.43 -16.62 5.42
CA THR A 388 -17.90 -15.24 5.20
C THR A 388 -19.21 -15.22 4.43
N ASP A 389 -20.12 -14.31 4.77
CA ASP A 389 -21.41 -14.16 4.05
C ASP A 389 -21.17 -13.81 2.56
N ALA A 390 -20.12 -13.06 2.26
CA ALA A 390 -19.68 -12.73 0.91
C ALA A 390 -19.24 -13.93 0.02
N ALA A 391 -19.05 -15.12 0.60
CA ALA A 391 -18.69 -16.33 -0.14
C ALA A 391 -19.89 -17.27 -0.41
N LEU A 392 -21.04 -16.99 0.20
CA LEU A 392 -22.32 -17.70 0.02
C LEU A 392 -23.18 -16.99 -1.03
#